data_AF-A0AAD7HQ11-F1
#
_entry.id   AF-A0AAD7HQ11-F1
#
_cell.length_a   1.000
_cell.length_b   1.000
_cell.length_c   1.000
_cell.angle_alpha   90.00
_cell.angle_beta   90.00
_cell.angle_gamma   90.00
#
_symmetry.space_group_name_H-M   'P 1'
#
loop_
_entity.id
_entity.type
_entity.pdbx_description
1 polymer ?
#
loop_
_entity_poly.entity_id
_entity_poly.type
_entity_poly.pdbx_seq_one_letter_code
_entity_poly.pdbx_strand_id
1 'polypeptide(L)'
;MDDTVYLYYRLYDGHSVLASKSPLSAQHTNVSSIDVQDIFPPYTVANIIAMILDREGETGSKADMYLDRKDAIPAAAATPVDIDNGPSTKIASAIRVVVRPGATPAVQGTSSKDTSSESVAPTPTGTIARVSSSQLTRLFPNPGPPPVGVNTPSRLPGVTPNSTAVVRGYLQRDYEIHDAFFSAGGGHNHTPFHMLTEYALGASPAHIEAIWKIHLTLEKPAFASPGSITAATFSDHLGDRRYYQAYLKFFSEEVLKKNDTAATLEEWLFSSKANFDGKGPQMLNRILAGILHPMLYVGYGIEFAVPGLVAEGLAQAAVHQLGNSLVILPQKMFPMPPPRQDHAFSIASRILLDDRFDDIKPTSLDDVLARFGDAIYGYAAQWTVDGANAKEVESKVQELCFLNVMLYAVGGWLDGSLREAEFTVMHLVTTSLRLSSLMVIITSPTSKSLFLRAYFARSLGYWIARGRRPLNVRSFFSSRATLSPTVPGPIPTPYASAFPMASSPLAITPNPWMQLIQSALVHPDDHVCKVIRTLAHYGTVYGAVAPGTFKMTELQDSEVIDGTLFIRAAGLTMIKMGRVREGEKDRYWTNDGNHADDPDHLL
;
A
#
# COMPACT_ATOMS: atom_id res chain seq x y z
N MET A 1 -2.38 0.15 -29.40
CA MET A 1 -2.07 -1.27 -29.64
C MET A 1 -1.12 -1.63 -28.52
N ASP A 2 -1.63 -2.39 -27.56
CA ASP A 2 -0.86 -2.85 -26.41
C ASP A 2 0.17 -3.88 -26.91
N ASP A 3 1.45 -3.55 -26.83
CA ASP A 3 2.51 -4.54 -26.99
C ASP A 3 2.74 -5.21 -25.63
N THR A 4 1.74 -5.97 -25.16
CA THR A 4 1.93 -6.84 -23.98
C THR A 4 2.91 -7.94 -24.36
N VAL A 5 4.09 -7.92 -23.75
CA VAL A 5 5.14 -8.90 -24.02
C VAL A 5 4.97 -10.08 -23.07
N TYR A 6 4.80 -11.28 -23.64
CA TYR A 6 4.64 -12.50 -22.88
C TYR A 6 5.89 -13.38 -22.97
N LEU A 7 6.25 -13.99 -21.83
CA LEU A 7 7.21 -15.09 -21.75
C LEU A 7 6.47 -16.41 -21.74
N TYR A 8 6.62 -17.19 -22.81
CA TYR A 8 6.03 -18.53 -22.89
C TYR A 8 6.96 -19.57 -22.26
N TYR A 9 6.39 -20.52 -21.50
CA TYR A 9 7.15 -21.63 -20.90
C TYR A 9 6.39 -22.97 -20.95
N ARG A 10 7.16 -24.05 -20.78
CA ARG A 10 6.68 -25.43 -20.62
C ARG A 10 7.38 -26.09 -19.44
N LEU A 11 6.61 -26.78 -18.62
CA LEU A 11 7.11 -27.57 -17.49
C LEU A 11 7.48 -28.99 -17.92
N TYR A 12 8.53 -29.53 -17.33
CA TYR A 12 9.01 -30.89 -17.55
C TYR A 12 9.37 -31.58 -16.23
N ASP A 13 9.07 -32.87 -16.14
CA ASP A 13 9.69 -33.80 -15.19
C ASP A 13 10.73 -34.64 -15.95
N GLY A 14 12.00 -34.26 -15.82
CA GLY A 14 13.08 -34.79 -16.64
C GLY A 14 12.85 -34.56 -18.14
N HIS A 15 12.41 -35.61 -18.85
CA HIS A 15 12.17 -35.60 -20.29
C HIS A 15 10.67 -35.51 -20.67
N SER A 16 9.76 -35.69 -19.72
CA SER A 16 8.32 -35.69 -19.97
C SER A 16 7.73 -34.29 -19.78
N VAL A 17 6.89 -33.85 -20.71
CA VAL A 17 6.16 -32.58 -20.59
C VAL A 17 5.04 -32.72 -19.56
N LEU A 18 4.91 -31.76 -18.65
CA LEU A 18 3.82 -31.69 -17.68
C LEU A 18 2.66 -30.84 -18.23
N ALA A 19 1.44 -31.15 -17.79
CA ALA A 19 0.31 -30.23 -17.97
C ALA A 19 0.52 -29.00 -17.08
N SER A 20 0.25 -27.81 -17.62
CA SER A 20 0.28 -26.58 -16.83
C SER A 20 -0.99 -26.46 -16.00
N LYS A 21 -0.88 -26.01 -14.74
CA LYS A 21 -2.03 -25.63 -13.91
C LYS A 21 -2.64 -24.29 -14.35
N SER A 22 -1.91 -23.53 -15.17
CA SER A 22 -2.31 -22.23 -15.73
C SER A 22 -2.16 -22.21 -17.27
N PRO A 23 -2.86 -23.08 -18.03
CA PRO A 23 -2.63 -23.23 -19.45
C PRO A 23 -3.08 -22.01 -20.26
N LEU A 24 -2.36 -21.71 -21.35
CA LEU A 24 -2.65 -20.59 -22.24
C LEU A 24 -4.06 -20.68 -22.85
N SER A 25 -4.54 -21.89 -23.13
CA SER A 25 -5.90 -22.15 -23.63
C SER A 25 -6.25 -23.63 -23.50
N ALA A 26 -7.53 -23.98 -23.69
CA ALA A 26 -7.98 -25.38 -23.73
C ALA A 26 -7.28 -26.24 -24.80
N GLN A 27 -6.70 -25.62 -25.84
CA GLN A 27 -5.95 -26.31 -26.90
C GLN A 27 -4.43 -26.40 -26.61
N HIS A 28 -3.94 -25.64 -25.64
CA HIS A 28 -2.52 -25.56 -25.26
C HIS A 28 -2.36 -25.91 -23.78
N THR A 29 -2.72 -27.14 -23.41
CA THR A 29 -2.77 -27.60 -22.01
C THR A 29 -1.40 -27.75 -21.34
N ASN A 30 -0.32 -27.71 -22.12
CA ASN A 30 1.06 -27.88 -21.66
C ASN A 30 1.96 -26.65 -21.91
N VAL A 31 1.38 -25.53 -22.31
CA VAL A 31 2.09 -24.25 -22.50
C VAL A 31 1.38 -23.19 -21.68
N SER A 32 2.16 -22.39 -20.97
CA SER A 32 1.68 -21.23 -20.25
C SER A 32 2.47 -19.99 -20.66
N SER A 33 1.98 -18.83 -20.25
CA SER A 33 2.61 -17.54 -20.45
C SER A 33 2.60 -16.74 -19.15
N ILE A 34 3.68 -16.02 -18.92
CA ILE A 34 3.76 -14.97 -17.91
C ILE A 34 3.81 -13.63 -18.64
N ASP A 35 2.99 -12.68 -18.21
CA ASP A 35 3.20 -11.30 -18.62
C ASP A 35 4.54 -10.85 -18.05
N VAL A 36 5.44 -10.37 -18.91
CA VAL A 36 6.75 -9.88 -18.47
C VAL A 36 6.63 -8.83 -17.36
N GLN A 37 5.53 -8.07 -17.33
CA GLN A 37 5.24 -7.08 -16.30
C GLN A 37 5.02 -7.68 -14.91
N ASP A 38 4.58 -8.95 -14.86
CA ASP A 38 4.42 -9.67 -13.60
C ASP A 38 5.77 -10.10 -13.03
N ILE A 39 6.85 -10.12 -13.83
CA ILE A 39 8.15 -10.61 -13.37
C ILE A 39 8.90 -9.50 -12.64
N PHE A 40 9.37 -9.81 -11.43
CA PHE A 40 10.18 -8.89 -10.64
C PHE A 40 11.52 -8.59 -11.35
N PRO A 41 11.80 -7.33 -11.73
CA PRO A 41 13.11 -6.95 -12.27
C PRO A 41 14.20 -7.03 -11.17
N PRO A 42 15.47 -7.34 -11.50
CA PRO A 42 16.00 -7.61 -12.84
C PRO A 42 15.50 -8.96 -13.37
N TYR A 43 15.22 -9.02 -14.68
CA TYR A 43 14.74 -10.23 -15.35
C TYR A 43 15.84 -11.28 -15.44
N THR A 44 16.07 -11.98 -14.34
CA THR A 44 17.07 -13.04 -14.22
C THR A 44 16.40 -14.40 -14.27
N VAL A 45 17.17 -15.44 -14.60
CA VAL A 45 16.70 -16.83 -14.56
C VAL A 45 16.07 -17.19 -13.22
N ALA A 46 16.67 -16.74 -12.11
CA ALA A 46 16.14 -16.96 -10.76
C ALA A 46 14.74 -16.37 -10.56
N ASN A 47 14.53 -15.09 -10.91
CA ASN A 47 13.24 -14.42 -10.73
C ASN A 47 12.15 -15.02 -11.63
N ILE A 48 12.51 -15.38 -12.86
CA ILE A 48 11.60 -16.02 -13.81
C ILE A 48 11.18 -17.42 -13.32
N ILE A 49 12.13 -18.23 -12.85
CA ILE A 49 11.82 -19.56 -12.29
C ILE A 49 10.94 -19.43 -11.04
N ALA A 50 11.25 -18.49 -10.14
CA ALA A 50 10.46 -18.30 -8.93
C ALA A 50 8.98 -18.01 -9.25
N MET A 51 8.72 -17.08 -10.19
CA MET A 51 7.38 -16.78 -10.69
C MET A 51 6.71 -17.99 -11.34
N ILE A 52 7.43 -18.75 -12.18
CA ILE A 52 6.89 -19.94 -12.84
C ILE A 52 6.47 -20.99 -11.80
N LEU A 53 7.29 -21.25 -10.80
CA LEU A 53 7.00 -22.25 -9.77
C LEU A 53 5.79 -21.82 -8.91
N ASP A 54 5.71 -20.54 -8.56
CA ASP A 54 4.60 -19.96 -7.82
C ASP A 54 3.26 -20.13 -8.56
N ARG A 55 3.21 -19.67 -9.82
CA ARG A 55 2.04 -19.76 -10.71
C ARG A 55 1.58 -21.19 -11.00
N GLU A 56 2.48 -22.15 -10.88
CA GLU A 56 2.23 -23.57 -11.12
C GLU A 56 2.02 -24.35 -9.81
N GLY A 57 1.97 -23.68 -8.65
CA GLY A 57 1.77 -24.31 -7.35
C GLY A 57 2.85 -25.34 -7.01
N GLU A 58 4.09 -25.07 -7.41
CA GLU A 58 5.30 -25.89 -7.19
C GLU A 58 6.28 -25.18 -6.23
N THR A 59 5.75 -24.34 -5.34
CA THR A 59 6.51 -23.61 -4.31
C THR A 59 7.27 -24.59 -3.41
N GLY A 60 8.60 -24.58 -3.48
CA GLY A 60 9.50 -25.50 -2.75
C GLY A 60 10.21 -26.54 -3.62
N SER A 61 9.82 -26.68 -4.89
CA SER A 61 10.54 -27.48 -5.88
C SER A 61 11.82 -26.78 -6.37
N LYS A 62 12.81 -27.55 -6.81
CA LYS A 62 13.99 -27.01 -7.53
C LYS A 62 13.73 -27.07 -9.02
N ALA A 63 14.14 -26.06 -9.78
CA ALA A 63 14.02 -26.09 -11.24
C ALA A 63 15.29 -25.62 -11.96
N ASP A 64 15.46 -26.09 -13.20
CA ASP A 64 16.45 -25.58 -14.14
C ASP A 64 15.75 -25.04 -15.38
N MET A 65 16.24 -23.92 -15.91
CA MET A 65 15.70 -23.27 -17.09
C MET A 65 16.62 -23.43 -18.30
N TYR A 66 16.04 -23.71 -19.45
CA TYR A 66 16.73 -23.86 -20.73
C TYR A 66 16.17 -22.84 -21.73
N LEU A 67 16.97 -21.83 -22.07
CA LEU A 67 16.58 -20.75 -22.98
C LEU A 67 16.60 -21.18 -24.46
N ASP A 68 17.51 -22.08 -24.85
CA ASP A 68 17.73 -22.50 -26.25
C ASP A 68 17.93 -24.02 -26.42
N ARG A 69 17.59 -24.81 -25.38
CA ARG A 69 17.72 -26.27 -25.31
C ARG A 69 19.15 -26.83 -25.32
N LYS A 70 20.20 -26.01 -25.17
CA LYS A 70 21.58 -26.50 -25.16
C LYS A 70 22.15 -26.66 -23.75
N ASP A 71 22.05 -25.63 -22.92
CA ASP A 71 22.62 -25.64 -21.57
C ASP A 71 21.57 -25.36 -20.49
N ALA A 72 21.64 -26.11 -19.38
CA ALA A 72 20.80 -25.90 -18.21
C ALA A 72 21.30 -24.69 -17.42
N ILE A 73 20.44 -23.72 -17.17
CA ILE A 73 20.72 -22.60 -16.26
C ILE A 73 20.02 -22.87 -14.92
N PRO A 74 20.77 -23.07 -13.82
CA PRO A 74 20.18 -23.38 -12.51
C PRO A 74 19.29 -22.26 -11.96
N ALA A 75 18.29 -22.60 -11.13
CA ALA A 75 17.43 -21.62 -10.43
C ALA A 75 18.16 -20.55 -9.61
N ALA A 76 19.38 -20.81 -9.15
CA ALA A 76 20.16 -19.85 -8.39
C ALA A 76 20.90 -18.81 -9.28
N ALA A 77 20.81 -18.92 -10.61
CA ALA A 77 21.57 -18.08 -11.51
C ALA A 77 20.96 -16.67 -11.63
N ALA A 78 21.80 -15.67 -11.34
CA ALA A 78 21.50 -14.26 -11.62
C ALA A 78 21.69 -13.89 -13.11
N THR A 79 21.76 -14.89 -14.01
CA THR A 79 21.94 -14.68 -15.44
C THR A 79 20.76 -13.87 -16.01
N PRO A 80 20.99 -12.69 -16.61
CA PRO A 80 19.94 -11.91 -17.23
C PRO A 80 19.29 -12.63 -18.40
N VAL A 81 17.99 -12.43 -18.58
CA VAL A 81 17.20 -12.93 -19.71
C VAL A 81 16.75 -11.73 -20.54
N ASP A 82 17.05 -11.76 -21.83
CA ASP A 82 16.50 -10.81 -22.78
C ASP A 82 15.02 -11.13 -23.02
N ILE A 83 14.17 -10.35 -22.39
CA ILE A 83 12.72 -10.44 -22.46
C ILE A 83 12.13 -9.76 -23.71
N ASP A 84 12.88 -8.86 -24.33
CA ASP A 84 12.39 -8.00 -25.42
C ASP A 84 12.66 -8.67 -26.78
N ASN A 85 13.74 -9.45 -26.92
CA ASN A 85 14.12 -10.11 -28.18
C ASN A 85 14.53 -11.59 -28.04
N GLY A 86 14.33 -12.19 -26.87
CA GLY A 86 14.75 -13.58 -26.60
C GLY A 86 13.89 -14.66 -27.29
N PRO A 87 14.38 -15.92 -27.32
CA PRO A 87 13.67 -17.07 -27.88
C PRO A 87 12.31 -17.32 -27.21
N SER A 88 11.98 -16.69 -26.09
CA SER A 88 10.79 -16.97 -25.28
C SER A 88 9.55 -16.14 -25.62
N THR A 89 9.63 -15.25 -26.62
CA THR A 89 8.55 -14.34 -27.05
C THR A 89 7.49 -15.00 -27.96
N LYS A 90 7.65 -16.29 -28.29
CA LYS A 90 6.70 -17.09 -29.11
C LYS A 90 6.46 -18.48 -28.51
N ILE A 91 5.24 -18.99 -28.65
CA ILE A 91 4.83 -20.34 -28.19
C ILE A 91 5.74 -21.46 -28.74
N ALA A 92 6.19 -21.34 -30.00
CA ALA A 92 7.04 -22.33 -30.67
C ALA A 92 8.41 -22.49 -29.99
N SER A 93 8.85 -21.45 -29.29
CA SER A 93 10.17 -21.34 -28.66
C SER A 93 10.06 -21.11 -27.16
N ALA A 94 8.92 -21.50 -26.56
CA ALA A 94 8.69 -21.44 -25.13
C ALA A 94 9.82 -22.07 -24.32
N ILE A 95 10.20 -21.39 -23.23
CA ILE A 95 11.25 -21.76 -22.30
C ILE A 95 10.96 -23.15 -21.73
N ARG A 96 11.97 -24.01 -21.70
CA ARG A 96 11.86 -25.30 -21.01
C ARG A 96 12.28 -25.14 -19.55
N VAL A 97 11.39 -25.46 -18.64
CA VAL A 97 11.65 -25.48 -17.19
C VAL A 97 11.51 -26.91 -16.69
N VAL A 98 12.60 -27.48 -16.18
CA VAL A 98 12.62 -28.85 -15.64
C VAL A 98 12.49 -28.76 -14.13
N VAL A 99 11.37 -29.23 -13.58
CA VAL A 99 11.05 -29.22 -12.15
C VAL A 99 11.51 -30.53 -11.50
N ARG A 100 12.08 -30.44 -10.30
CA ARG A 100 12.56 -31.56 -9.48
C ARG A 100 12.04 -31.44 -8.05
N PRO A 101 11.63 -32.55 -7.40
CA PRO A 101 11.19 -32.53 -6.01
C PRO A 101 12.25 -31.93 -5.08
N GLY A 102 11.84 -31.02 -4.20
CA GLY A 102 12.70 -30.46 -3.15
C GLY A 102 13.08 -31.52 -2.11
N ALA A 103 14.31 -31.47 -1.60
CA ALA A 103 14.70 -32.28 -0.44
C ALA A 103 14.12 -31.66 0.84
N THR A 104 13.51 -32.48 1.69
CA THR A 104 13.12 -32.10 3.06
C THR A 104 14.36 -31.60 3.82
N PRO A 105 14.32 -30.49 4.58
CA PRO A 105 15.52 -30.01 5.27
C PRO A 105 15.91 -30.98 6.39
N ALA A 106 17.03 -31.68 6.22
CA ALA A 106 17.72 -32.34 7.32
C ALA A 106 18.48 -31.27 8.13
N VAL A 107 18.23 -31.24 9.43
CA VAL A 107 18.99 -30.43 10.40
C VAL A 107 20.41 -30.97 10.49
N GLN A 108 21.40 -30.20 10.04
CA GLN A 108 22.83 -30.27 10.41
C GLN A 108 23.50 -29.02 9.83
N GLY A 109 24.18 -28.17 10.60
CA GLY A 109 25.38 -28.48 11.36
C GLY A 109 26.54 -27.76 10.67
N THR A 110 26.97 -26.64 11.23
CA THR A 110 27.98 -25.73 10.67
C THR A 110 29.31 -26.43 10.40
N SER A 111 29.82 -26.36 9.17
CA SER A 111 31.26 -26.34 8.93
C SER A 111 31.60 -25.60 7.64
N SER A 112 32.47 -24.61 7.78
CA SER A 112 33.10 -23.85 6.71
C SER A 112 34.07 -24.70 5.89
N LYS A 113 34.11 -24.48 4.57
CA LYS A 113 35.33 -24.59 3.77
C LYS A 113 35.19 -23.82 2.46
N ASP A 114 36.14 -22.91 2.25
CA ASP A 114 36.45 -22.23 0.99
C ASP A 114 36.62 -23.20 -0.17
N THR A 115 36.14 -22.80 -1.35
CA THR A 115 36.92 -22.89 -2.60
C THR A 115 36.41 -21.86 -3.61
N SER A 116 37.35 -21.09 -4.14
CA SER A 116 37.23 -20.12 -5.22
C SER A 116 37.18 -20.78 -6.60
N SER A 117 36.28 -20.34 -7.47
CA SER A 117 36.50 -20.34 -8.92
C SER A 117 35.62 -19.29 -9.60
N GLU A 118 36.27 -18.35 -10.27
CA GLU A 118 35.68 -17.24 -11.01
C GLU A 118 34.96 -17.71 -12.27
N SER A 119 33.74 -17.21 -12.49
CA SER A 119 33.17 -17.06 -13.83
C SER A 119 32.70 -15.62 -13.99
N VAL A 120 33.41 -14.85 -14.82
CA VAL A 120 33.14 -13.43 -15.10
C VAL A 120 31.85 -13.33 -15.92
N ALA A 121 30.77 -12.94 -15.26
CA ALA A 121 29.56 -12.44 -15.93
C ALA A 121 29.74 -10.93 -16.25
N PRO A 122 29.17 -10.42 -17.35
CA PRO A 122 29.31 -9.01 -17.73
C PRO A 122 28.71 -8.09 -16.66
N THR A 123 29.50 -7.11 -16.23
CA THR A 123 29.14 -6.11 -15.23
C THR A 123 27.96 -5.26 -15.70
N PRO A 124 26.86 -5.15 -14.93
CA PRO A 124 25.81 -4.17 -15.20
C PRO A 124 26.41 -2.76 -15.06
N THR A 125 26.39 -1.97 -16.13
CA THR A 125 26.85 -0.57 -16.16
C THR A 125 25.90 0.42 -15.48
N GLY A 126 24.80 -0.05 -14.87
CA GLY A 126 23.81 0.84 -14.28
C GLY A 126 24.19 1.32 -12.87
N THR A 127 23.80 2.55 -12.57
CA THR A 127 24.05 3.21 -11.29
C THR A 127 22.90 2.87 -10.33
N ILE A 128 23.18 2.22 -9.19
CA ILE A 128 22.25 2.21 -8.04
C ILE A 128 22.10 3.66 -7.57
N ALA A 129 20.93 4.09 -7.07
CA ALA A 129 20.66 5.46 -6.61
C ALA A 129 21.55 5.89 -5.43
N ARG A 130 22.85 6.09 -5.66
CA ARG A 130 23.81 6.48 -4.63
C ARG A 130 23.88 7.99 -4.60
N VAL A 131 23.22 8.56 -3.61
CA VAL A 131 23.46 9.92 -3.14
C VAL A 131 24.72 9.91 -2.26
N SER A 132 25.41 11.05 -2.12
CA SER A 132 26.53 11.15 -1.18
C SER A 132 26.05 10.99 0.27
N SER A 133 26.95 10.63 1.20
CA SER A 133 26.59 10.54 2.63
C SER A 133 26.04 11.85 3.20
N SER A 134 26.48 13.00 2.67
CA SER A 134 25.94 14.32 3.07
C SER A 134 24.52 14.54 2.52
N GLN A 135 24.24 14.10 1.29
CA GLN A 135 22.89 14.12 0.73
C GLN A 135 21.96 13.15 1.47
N LEU A 136 22.42 11.93 1.79
CA LEU A 136 21.64 10.94 2.56
C LEU A 136 21.23 11.51 3.93
N THR A 137 22.14 12.20 4.61
CA THR A 137 21.85 12.85 5.91
C THR A 137 20.79 13.94 5.77
N ARG A 138 20.77 14.68 4.65
CA ARG A 138 19.75 15.71 4.37
C ARG A 138 18.40 15.13 3.95
N LEU A 139 18.40 13.98 3.26
CA LEU A 139 17.18 13.25 2.88
C LEU A 139 16.55 12.55 4.09
N PHE A 140 17.37 12.06 5.02
CA PHE A 140 16.94 11.36 6.23
C PHE A 140 17.49 12.04 7.48
N PRO A 141 17.00 13.25 7.81
CA PRO A 141 17.27 13.87 9.10
C PRO A 141 16.63 13.03 10.22
N ASN A 142 16.84 13.43 11.49
CA ASN A 142 16.03 12.88 12.57
C ASN A 142 14.55 13.14 12.26
N PRO A 143 13.65 12.13 12.33
CA PRO A 143 12.23 12.33 12.15
C PRO A 143 11.71 13.51 12.99
N GLY A 144 11.27 14.58 12.32
CA GLY A 144 10.75 15.80 12.91
C GLY A 144 9.26 15.68 13.27
N PRO A 145 8.65 16.68 13.93
CA PRO A 145 7.20 16.69 14.19
C PRO A 145 6.39 16.82 12.88
N PRO A 146 5.09 16.47 12.89
CA PRO A 146 4.21 16.77 11.76
C PRO A 146 4.15 18.28 11.49
N PRO A 147 3.79 18.70 10.26
CA PRO A 147 3.54 20.10 9.95
C PRO A 147 2.55 20.72 10.93
N VAL A 148 2.77 21.99 11.28
CA VAL A 148 1.87 22.74 12.16
C VAL A 148 0.59 23.06 11.40
N GLY A 149 -0.50 22.38 11.75
CA GLY A 149 -1.79 22.57 11.13
C GLY A 149 -2.90 21.88 11.91
N VAL A 150 -4.13 22.09 11.45
CA VAL A 150 -5.31 21.53 12.12
C VAL A 150 -5.39 20.03 11.86
N ASN A 151 -5.68 19.26 12.90
CA ASN A 151 -5.89 17.80 12.86
C ASN A 151 -4.72 16.99 12.24
N THR A 152 -3.48 17.47 12.32
CA THR A 152 -2.30 16.69 11.90
C THR A 152 -2.00 15.55 12.89
N PRO A 153 -1.43 14.42 12.44
CA PRO A 153 -1.31 13.21 13.25
C PRO A 153 -0.57 13.39 14.58
N SER A 154 -1.20 13.00 15.69
CA SER A 154 -0.55 13.00 17.01
C SER A 154 0.43 11.84 17.21
N ARG A 155 1.35 11.98 18.17
CA ARG A 155 2.30 10.92 18.60
C ARG A 155 2.08 10.57 20.06
N LEU A 156 2.29 9.30 20.39
CA LEU A 156 2.30 8.84 21.78
C LEU A 156 3.67 9.11 22.43
N PRO A 157 3.72 9.26 23.76
CA PRO A 157 4.99 9.31 24.47
C PRO A 157 5.75 7.98 24.34
N GLY A 158 7.08 8.02 24.42
CA GLY A 158 7.94 6.83 24.37
C GLY A 158 9.17 6.98 23.47
N VAL A 159 9.13 7.93 22.53
CA VAL A 159 10.26 8.28 21.67
C VAL A 159 11.44 8.79 22.51
N THR A 160 12.65 8.31 22.20
CA THR A 160 13.91 8.70 22.83
C THR A 160 14.95 9.09 21.78
N PRO A 161 16.07 9.76 22.16
CA PRO A 161 17.18 9.97 21.25
C PRO A 161 17.70 8.67 20.61
N ASN A 162 17.72 7.58 21.38
CA ASN A 162 18.17 6.28 20.89
C ASN A 162 17.19 5.67 19.88
N SER A 163 15.88 5.67 20.16
CA SER A 163 14.91 5.12 19.19
C SER A 163 14.86 5.96 17.91
N THR A 164 15.08 7.27 18.03
CA THR A 164 15.22 8.20 16.90
C THR A 164 16.45 7.91 16.05
N ALA A 165 17.60 7.65 16.67
CA ALA A 165 18.82 7.29 15.94
C ALA A 165 18.67 5.94 15.20
N VAL A 166 18.06 4.95 15.85
CA VAL A 166 17.83 3.61 15.28
C VAL A 166 16.85 3.67 14.11
N VAL A 167 15.69 4.30 14.26
CA VAL A 167 14.72 4.40 13.15
C VAL A 167 15.31 5.15 11.95
N ARG A 168 16.03 6.27 12.20
CA ARG A 168 16.69 7.02 11.12
C ARG A 168 17.72 6.15 10.40
N GLY A 169 18.54 5.40 11.14
CA GLY A 169 19.56 4.54 10.57
C GLY A 169 18.98 3.44 9.68
N TYR A 170 17.84 2.85 10.07
CA TYR A 170 17.19 1.85 9.23
C TYR A 170 16.45 2.43 8.03
N LEU A 171 15.83 3.60 8.15
CA LEU A 171 15.26 4.30 6.98
C LEU A 171 16.35 4.63 5.94
N GLN A 172 17.52 5.10 6.39
CA GLN A 172 18.67 5.32 5.51
C GLN A 172 19.12 4.03 4.82
N ARG A 173 19.21 2.94 5.59
CA ARG A 173 19.66 1.65 5.07
C ARG A 173 18.66 1.07 4.08
N ASP A 174 17.36 1.13 4.37
CA ASP A 174 16.28 0.70 3.48
C ASP A 174 16.38 1.42 2.13
N TYR A 175 16.47 2.75 2.14
CA TYR A 175 16.67 3.58 0.94
C TYR A 175 17.90 3.16 0.11
N GLU A 176 18.99 2.75 0.76
CA GLU A 176 20.23 2.39 0.08
C GLU A 176 20.22 0.98 -0.52
N ILE A 177 19.55 0.03 0.14
CA ILE A 177 19.72 -1.40 -0.17
C ILE A 177 18.48 -2.08 -0.72
N HIS A 178 17.28 -1.52 -0.54
CA HIS A 178 16.04 -2.15 -0.98
C HIS A 178 15.41 -1.46 -2.19
N ASP A 179 14.66 -2.26 -2.96
CA ASP A 179 13.80 -1.77 -4.02
C ASP A 179 12.46 -1.27 -3.45
N ALA A 180 11.68 -0.54 -4.27
CA ALA A 180 10.32 -0.12 -3.89
C ALA A 180 9.32 -1.28 -3.80
N PHE A 181 9.65 -2.44 -4.38
CA PHE A 181 8.76 -3.58 -4.47
C PHE A 181 9.47 -4.83 -3.96
N PHE A 182 8.75 -5.69 -3.23
CA PHE A 182 9.29 -6.96 -2.73
C PHE A 182 8.76 -8.18 -3.47
N SER A 183 7.65 -8.03 -4.20
CA SER A 183 7.03 -9.11 -4.95
C SER A 183 6.83 -8.76 -6.42
N ALA A 184 6.77 -9.81 -7.22
CA ALA A 184 6.59 -9.76 -8.66
C ALA A 184 5.19 -9.21 -9.03
N GLY A 185 4.16 -9.60 -8.27
CA GLY A 185 2.81 -9.02 -8.29
C GLY A 185 2.72 -7.53 -7.87
N GLY A 186 3.84 -6.91 -7.49
CA GLY A 186 3.91 -5.47 -7.20
C GLY A 186 3.61 -5.09 -5.76
N GLY A 187 3.80 -6.01 -4.81
CA GLY A 187 3.79 -5.69 -3.38
C GLY A 187 4.89 -4.69 -3.05
N HIS A 188 4.53 -3.64 -2.31
CA HIS A 188 5.39 -2.50 -2.01
C HIS A 188 6.24 -2.73 -0.78
N ASN A 189 7.43 -2.13 -0.73
CA ASN A 189 8.22 -2.12 0.49
C ASN A 189 7.45 -1.39 1.61
N HIS A 190 7.22 -2.10 2.73
CA HIS A 190 6.45 -1.58 3.86
C HIS A 190 7.33 -1.06 5.00
N THR A 191 8.65 -1.29 4.91
CA THR A 191 9.62 -1.03 5.98
C THR A 191 9.47 0.37 6.58
N PRO A 192 9.43 1.47 5.79
CA PRO A 192 9.34 2.80 6.37
C PRO A 192 8.05 3.04 7.14
N PHE A 193 6.93 2.47 6.67
CA PHE A 193 5.62 2.67 7.27
C PHE A 193 5.48 1.91 8.58
N HIS A 194 5.93 0.67 8.62
CA HIS A 194 5.92 -0.13 9.83
C HIS A 194 6.77 0.56 10.90
N MET A 195 8.01 0.91 10.56
CA MET A 195 8.93 1.58 11.49
C MET A 195 8.40 2.92 12.00
N LEU A 196 7.91 3.79 11.12
CA LEU A 196 7.46 5.13 11.53
C LEU A 196 6.12 5.10 12.27
N THR A 197 5.26 4.12 11.98
CA THR A 197 4.03 3.89 12.75
C THR A 197 4.35 3.49 14.17
N GLU A 198 5.20 2.49 14.34
CA GLU A 198 5.62 1.99 15.65
C GLU A 198 6.41 3.05 16.43
N TYR A 199 7.30 3.77 15.76
CA TYR A 199 7.99 4.92 16.33
C TYR A 199 7.01 6.01 16.83
N ALA A 200 5.98 6.35 16.05
CA ALA A 200 4.96 7.32 16.47
C ALA A 200 4.05 6.82 17.60
N LEU A 201 3.94 5.51 17.78
CA LEU A 201 3.26 4.89 18.92
C LEU A 201 4.18 4.72 20.14
N GLY A 202 5.44 5.15 20.07
CA GLY A 202 6.37 5.17 21.20
C GLY A 202 7.26 3.93 21.31
N ALA A 203 7.44 3.17 20.23
CA ALA A 203 8.26 1.96 20.22
C ALA A 203 9.71 2.20 20.69
N SER A 204 10.22 1.21 21.43
CA SER A 204 11.61 1.19 21.90
C SER A 204 12.60 0.89 20.77
N PRO A 205 13.91 1.21 20.93
CA PRO A 205 14.92 0.88 19.92
C PRO A 205 14.97 -0.62 19.58
N ALA A 206 14.88 -1.49 20.59
CA ALA A 206 14.93 -2.94 20.41
C ALA A 206 13.72 -3.46 19.61
N HIS A 207 12.55 -2.83 19.78
CA HIS A 207 11.35 -3.17 19.02
C HIS A 207 11.49 -2.76 17.54
N ILE A 208 12.00 -1.56 17.28
CA ILE A 208 12.28 -1.09 15.90
C ILE A 208 13.32 -1.97 15.21
N GLU A 209 14.35 -2.43 15.93
CA GLU A 209 15.32 -3.40 15.40
C GLU A 209 14.70 -4.77 15.10
N ALA A 210 13.74 -5.23 15.91
CA ALA A 210 13.03 -6.47 15.63
C ALA A 210 12.22 -6.38 14.32
N ILE A 211 11.55 -5.25 14.10
CA ILE A 211 10.85 -4.95 12.83
C ILE A 211 11.83 -4.97 11.65
N TRP A 212 12.97 -4.28 11.78
CA TRP A 212 14.00 -4.28 10.73
C TRP A 212 14.46 -5.69 10.33
N LYS A 213 14.67 -6.56 11.32
CA LYS A 213 15.09 -7.95 11.08
C LYS A 213 14.07 -8.76 10.30
N ILE A 214 12.78 -8.47 10.48
CA ILE A 214 11.70 -9.10 9.70
C ILE A 214 11.72 -8.55 8.27
N HIS A 215 11.73 -7.23 8.09
CA HIS A 215 11.74 -6.66 6.74
C HIS A 215 12.97 -7.05 5.93
N LEU A 216 14.14 -7.20 6.56
CA LEU A 216 15.34 -7.72 5.90
C LEU A 216 15.15 -9.10 5.22
N THR A 217 14.20 -9.92 5.65
CA THR A 217 13.92 -11.22 5.02
C THR A 217 12.85 -11.14 3.94
N LEU A 218 12.06 -10.08 3.91
CA LEU A 218 10.95 -9.86 2.99
C LEU A 218 11.37 -9.03 1.77
N GLU A 219 12.06 -7.92 2.02
CA GLU A 219 12.35 -6.91 1.00
C GLU A 219 13.38 -7.40 -0.03
N LYS A 220 13.29 -6.86 -1.25
CA LYS A 220 14.20 -7.20 -2.34
C LYS A 220 15.34 -6.18 -2.45
N PRO A 221 16.53 -6.62 -2.86
CA PRO A 221 17.65 -5.71 -3.03
C PRO A 221 17.41 -4.73 -4.19
N ALA A 222 17.83 -3.49 -3.98
CA ALA A 222 17.92 -2.48 -5.04
C ALA A 222 18.82 -2.97 -6.17
N PHE A 223 18.46 -2.63 -7.42
CA PHE A 223 19.22 -3.01 -8.61
C PHE A 223 19.53 -1.81 -9.50
N ALA A 224 20.50 -1.98 -10.38
CA ALA A 224 20.95 -0.93 -11.28
C ALA A 224 19.88 -0.60 -12.34
N SER A 225 19.51 0.69 -12.46
CA SER A 225 18.58 1.14 -13.52
C SER A 225 19.22 1.03 -14.91
N PRO A 226 18.45 0.71 -15.99
CA PRO A 226 18.97 0.65 -17.36
C PRO A 226 19.52 1.98 -17.88
N GLY A 227 19.04 3.11 -17.36
CA GLY A 227 19.48 4.45 -17.73
C GLY A 227 19.19 5.48 -16.65
N SER A 228 19.62 6.72 -16.86
CA SER A 228 19.36 7.84 -15.96
C SER A 228 18.10 8.63 -16.36
N ILE A 229 17.47 9.25 -15.36
CA ILE A 229 16.36 10.18 -15.55
C ILE A 229 16.83 11.61 -15.32
N THR A 230 16.38 12.51 -16.18
CA THR A 230 16.62 13.96 -16.07
C THR A 230 15.29 14.70 -16.21
N ALA A 231 15.28 16.00 -15.95
CA ALA A 231 14.07 16.81 -16.14
C ALA A 231 13.56 16.84 -17.60
N ALA A 232 14.42 16.54 -18.58
CA ALA A 232 14.09 16.45 -20.00
C ALA A 232 13.56 15.05 -20.37
N THR A 233 14.13 13.99 -19.79
CA THR A 233 13.75 12.59 -20.04
C THR A 233 12.75 12.03 -19.02
N PHE A 234 12.22 12.89 -18.14
CA PHE A 234 11.31 12.53 -17.05
C PHE A 234 10.13 11.67 -17.51
N SER A 235 9.59 11.93 -18.71
CA SER A 235 8.41 11.24 -19.22
C SER A 235 8.71 9.96 -20.02
N ASP A 236 9.98 9.60 -20.20
CA ASP A 236 10.36 8.56 -21.16
C ASP A 236 10.16 7.13 -20.66
N HIS A 237 10.25 6.93 -19.34
CA HIS A 237 10.23 5.60 -18.71
C HIS A 237 9.15 5.48 -17.62
N LEU A 238 8.08 6.27 -17.72
CA LEU A 238 6.98 6.21 -16.77
C LEU A 238 6.27 4.85 -16.88
N GLY A 239 5.98 4.23 -15.74
CA GLY A 239 5.39 2.88 -15.68
C GLY A 239 6.41 1.74 -15.78
N ASP A 240 7.71 2.03 -15.93
CA ASP A 240 8.74 0.98 -15.98
C ASP A 240 9.44 0.83 -14.63
N ARG A 241 9.13 -0.25 -13.91
CA ARG A 241 9.72 -0.57 -12.59
C ARG A 241 11.25 -0.65 -12.63
N ARG A 242 11.84 -1.00 -13.78
CA ARG A 242 13.31 -1.05 -13.93
C ARG A 242 13.97 0.31 -13.68
N TYR A 243 13.25 1.40 -13.90
CA TYR A 243 13.75 2.76 -13.76
C TYR A 243 13.51 3.35 -12.37
N TYR A 244 12.98 2.59 -11.39
CA TYR A 244 12.70 3.10 -10.05
C TYR A 244 13.91 3.79 -9.43
N GLN A 245 15.08 3.15 -9.47
CA GLN A 245 16.31 3.69 -8.90
C GLN A 245 16.79 4.97 -9.61
N ALA A 246 16.54 5.10 -10.92
CA ALA A 246 16.86 6.33 -11.63
C ALA A 246 15.90 7.48 -11.31
N TYR A 247 14.60 7.19 -11.17
CA TYR A 247 13.62 8.16 -10.66
C TYR A 247 13.89 8.55 -9.21
N LEU A 248 14.29 7.59 -8.37
CA LEU A 248 14.64 7.83 -6.97
C LEU A 248 15.82 8.82 -6.88
N LYS A 249 16.89 8.57 -7.63
CA LYS A 249 18.03 9.51 -7.71
C LYS A 249 17.58 10.89 -8.18
N PHE A 250 16.79 10.95 -9.25
CA PHE A 250 16.29 12.20 -9.81
C PHE A 250 15.45 13.01 -8.80
N PHE A 251 14.47 12.38 -8.14
CA PHE A 251 13.63 13.06 -7.16
C PHE A 251 14.38 13.41 -5.87
N SER A 252 15.34 12.59 -5.45
CA SER A 252 16.24 12.92 -4.34
C SER A 252 17.03 14.20 -4.64
N GLU A 253 17.54 14.36 -5.85
CA GLU A 253 18.23 15.58 -6.28
C GLU A 253 17.27 16.78 -6.35
N GLU A 254 16.06 16.60 -6.89
CA GLU A 254 15.06 17.68 -7.00
C GLU A 254 14.59 18.19 -5.63
N VAL A 255 14.27 17.28 -4.70
CA VAL A 255 13.88 17.61 -3.33
C VAL A 255 15.00 18.36 -2.61
N LEU A 256 16.25 17.90 -2.75
CA LEU A 256 17.42 18.55 -2.12
C LEU A 256 17.80 19.90 -2.73
N LYS A 257 17.63 20.04 -4.06
CA LYS A 257 17.91 21.25 -4.82
C LYS A 257 16.95 22.37 -4.44
N LYS A 258 15.66 22.05 -4.35
CA LYS A 258 14.63 23.00 -3.92
C LYS A 258 14.72 23.29 -2.43
N ASN A 259 15.15 22.30 -1.64
CA ASN A 259 15.09 22.32 -0.19
C ASN A 259 13.68 22.68 0.33
N ASP A 260 12.66 22.26 -0.44
CA ASP A 260 11.25 22.58 -0.26
C ASP A 260 10.40 21.45 -0.84
N THR A 261 9.74 20.72 0.04
CA THR A 261 8.84 19.62 -0.32
C THR A 261 7.61 20.14 -1.07
N ALA A 262 7.03 21.27 -0.65
CA ALA A 262 5.84 21.82 -1.28
C ALA A 262 6.13 22.23 -2.72
N ALA A 263 7.21 22.99 -2.95
CA ALA A 263 7.61 23.37 -4.30
C ALA A 263 7.92 22.16 -5.21
N THR A 264 8.49 21.09 -4.64
CA THR A 264 8.74 19.85 -5.38
C THR A 264 7.43 19.20 -5.84
N LEU A 265 6.44 19.12 -4.95
CA LEU A 265 5.12 18.56 -5.29
C LEU A 265 4.38 19.43 -6.31
N GLU A 266 4.39 20.76 -6.15
CA GLU A 266 3.75 21.65 -7.13
C GLU A 266 4.34 21.46 -8.55
N GLU A 267 5.65 21.29 -8.67
CA GLU A 267 6.29 21.06 -9.96
C GLU A 267 6.04 19.65 -10.51
N TRP A 268 6.30 18.60 -9.71
CA TRP A 268 6.37 17.24 -10.23
C TRP A 268 5.12 16.39 -10.01
N LEU A 269 4.13 16.90 -9.29
CA LEU A 269 2.85 16.24 -9.07
C LEU A 269 1.67 17.01 -9.68
N PHE A 270 1.64 18.34 -9.55
CA PHE A 270 0.45 19.13 -9.90
C PHE A 270 0.56 19.93 -11.20
N SER A 271 1.77 20.25 -11.67
CA SER A 271 1.95 21.06 -12.87
C SER A 271 1.36 20.42 -14.13
N SER A 272 1.12 21.24 -15.17
CA SER A 272 0.74 20.74 -16.49
C SER A 272 1.80 19.79 -17.05
N LYS A 273 3.09 20.11 -16.86
CA LYS A 273 4.21 19.26 -17.25
C LYS A 273 4.13 17.87 -16.63
N ALA A 274 3.72 17.79 -15.37
CA ALA A 274 3.60 16.52 -14.64
C ALA A 274 2.32 15.74 -14.95
N ASN A 275 1.38 16.28 -15.75
CA ASN A 275 0.09 15.63 -15.98
C ASN A 275 -0.31 15.54 -17.46
N PHE A 276 -0.12 16.59 -18.24
CA PHE A 276 -0.72 16.73 -19.57
C PHE A 276 0.27 17.00 -20.69
N ASP A 277 1.40 17.64 -20.42
CA ASP A 277 2.33 18.00 -21.49
C ASP A 277 3.10 16.76 -21.99
N GLY A 278 3.67 16.84 -23.19
CA GLY A 278 4.50 15.78 -23.75
C GLY A 278 3.74 14.46 -23.92
N LYS A 279 4.20 13.41 -23.23
CA LYS A 279 3.59 12.05 -23.26
C LYS A 279 2.39 11.90 -22.29
N GLY A 280 1.95 12.98 -21.63
CA GLY A 280 0.89 12.95 -20.62
C GLY A 280 1.26 12.11 -19.38
N PRO A 281 2.15 12.59 -18.50
CA PRO A 281 2.69 11.78 -17.40
C PRO A 281 1.65 11.33 -16.37
N GLN A 282 0.58 12.08 -16.17
CA GLN A 282 -0.53 11.75 -15.27
C GLN A 282 -0.07 11.46 -13.81
N MET A 283 0.92 12.20 -13.30
CA MET A 283 1.51 11.95 -11.98
C MET A 283 0.48 12.00 -10.85
N LEU A 284 -0.56 12.84 -10.95
CA LEU A 284 -1.65 12.88 -9.96
C LEU A 284 -2.47 11.59 -9.92
N ASN A 285 -2.67 10.91 -11.05
CA ASN A 285 -3.31 9.58 -11.05
C ASN A 285 -2.34 8.50 -10.54
N ARG A 286 -1.05 8.63 -10.85
CA ARG A 286 -0.01 7.67 -10.43
C ARG A 286 0.29 7.72 -8.93
N ILE A 287 0.26 8.88 -8.29
CA ILE A 287 0.49 8.97 -6.83
C ILE A 287 -0.59 8.21 -6.03
N LEU A 288 -1.79 8.06 -6.60
CA LEU A 288 -2.91 7.33 -6.01
C LEU A 288 -2.98 5.86 -6.48
N ALA A 289 -2.07 5.41 -7.34
CA ALA A 289 -2.00 4.03 -7.85
C ALA A 289 -1.42 3.06 -6.80
N GLY A 290 -1.36 1.77 -7.13
CA GLY A 290 -0.76 0.75 -6.26
C GLY A 290 -1.40 0.71 -4.88
N ILE A 291 -2.73 0.82 -4.78
CA ILE A 291 -3.45 0.90 -3.50
C ILE A 291 -2.90 2.04 -2.60
N LEU A 292 -2.54 3.17 -3.24
CA LEU A 292 -2.10 4.42 -2.64
C LEU A 292 -0.73 4.39 -1.92
N HIS A 293 0.10 3.36 -2.12
CA HIS A 293 1.45 3.30 -1.54
C HIS A 293 2.35 4.50 -1.91
N PRO A 294 2.37 5.03 -3.15
CA PRO A 294 3.17 6.20 -3.48
C PRO A 294 2.77 7.45 -2.66
N MET A 295 1.46 7.68 -2.51
CA MET A 295 0.92 8.72 -1.63
C MET A 295 1.29 8.47 -0.17
N LEU A 296 1.30 7.21 0.27
CA LEU A 296 1.67 6.85 1.64
C LEU A 296 3.13 7.27 1.93
N TYR A 297 4.07 6.95 1.03
CA TYR A 297 5.47 7.40 1.11
C TYR A 297 5.58 8.92 1.24
N VAL A 298 4.96 9.67 0.33
CA VAL A 298 4.93 11.14 0.40
C VAL A 298 4.33 11.63 1.71
N GLY A 299 3.22 11.04 2.15
CA GLY A 299 2.53 11.39 3.39
C GLY A 299 3.38 11.18 4.64
N TYR A 300 4.10 10.06 4.74
CA TYR A 300 5.05 9.81 5.84
C TYR A 300 6.26 10.75 5.76
N GLY A 301 6.79 11.01 4.55
CA GLY A 301 7.86 11.98 4.37
C GLY A 301 7.49 13.37 4.87
N ILE A 302 6.26 13.81 4.64
CA ILE A 302 5.75 15.09 5.15
C ILE A 302 5.54 15.02 6.67
N GLU A 303 4.84 14.00 7.17
CA GLU A 303 4.48 13.89 8.58
C GLU A 303 5.69 13.75 9.52
N PHE A 304 6.77 13.14 9.04
CA PHE A 304 8.00 12.96 9.81
C PHE A 304 9.12 13.91 9.37
N ALA A 305 8.85 14.84 8.45
CA ALA A 305 9.85 15.73 7.87
C ALA A 305 11.10 14.97 7.36
N VAL A 306 10.87 13.88 6.62
CA VAL A 306 11.88 13.02 5.99
C VAL A 306 11.78 13.18 4.46
N PRO A 307 12.56 14.10 3.86
CA PRO A 307 12.49 14.37 2.42
C PRO A 307 12.80 13.16 1.52
N GLY A 308 13.60 12.19 2.00
CA GLY A 308 13.89 10.93 1.30
C GLY A 308 12.64 10.14 0.96
N LEU A 309 11.68 10.05 1.89
CA LEU A 309 10.42 9.35 1.66
C LEU A 309 9.53 10.08 0.64
N VAL A 310 9.64 11.41 0.53
CA VAL A 310 8.96 12.16 -0.53
C VAL A 310 9.54 11.77 -1.90
N ALA A 311 10.87 11.66 -2.00
CA ALA A 311 11.53 11.22 -3.22
C ALA A 311 11.16 9.78 -3.59
N GLU A 312 11.13 8.86 -2.61
CA GLU A 312 10.68 7.48 -2.81
C GLU A 312 9.23 7.42 -3.31
N GLY A 313 8.31 8.17 -2.70
CA GLY A 313 6.91 8.19 -3.13
C GLY A 313 6.71 8.77 -4.54
N LEU A 314 7.45 9.82 -4.91
CA LEU A 314 7.43 10.34 -6.28
C LEU A 314 8.04 9.37 -7.30
N ALA A 315 9.11 8.67 -6.93
CA ALA A 315 9.73 7.65 -7.77
C ALA A 315 8.81 6.45 -7.97
N GLN A 316 8.14 5.99 -6.91
CA GLN A 316 7.11 4.95 -7.01
C GLN A 316 5.96 5.38 -7.92
N ALA A 317 5.46 6.61 -7.77
CA ALA A 317 4.44 7.15 -8.67
C ALA A 317 4.93 7.10 -10.13
N ALA A 318 6.16 7.53 -10.41
CA ALA A 318 6.69 7.53 -11.78
C ALA A 318 6.71 6.13 -12.41
N VAL A 319 7.02 5.08 -11.66
CA VAL A 319 7.10 3.70 -12.17
C VAL A 319 5.82 2.89 -12.07
N HIS A 320 4.77 3.42 -11.42
CA HIS A 320 3.45 2.78 -11.45
C HIS A 320 2.80 2.94 -12.80
N GLN A 321 2.46 1.83 -13.45
CA GLN A 321 1.70 1.84 -14.70
C GLN A 321 0.30 2.42 -14.50
N LEU A 322 -0.17 3.10 -15.53
CA LEU A 322 -1.58 3.42 -15.70
C LEU A 322 -2.08 2.54 -16.84
N GLY A 323 -2.92 1.55 -16.54
CA GLY A 323 -3.71 0.87 -17.56
C GLY A 323 -4.59 1.88 -18.31
N ASN A 324 -5.12 1.46 -19.47
CA ASN A 324 -5.92 2.30 -20.37
C ASN A 324 -7.15 2.97 -19.68
N SER A 325 -7.56 2.47 -18.51
CA SER A 325 -8.72 2.94 -17.75
C SER A 325 -8.38 3.65 -16.42
N LEU A 326 -7.10 3.80 -16.03
CA LEU A 326 -6.72 4.28 -14.68
C LEU A 326 -6.84 5.80 -14.44
N VAL A 327 -7.31 6.55 -15.44
CA VAL A 327 -7.49 8.01 -15.34
C VAL A 327 -8.80 8.31 -14.62
N ILE A 328 -8.77 8.26 -13.29
CA ILE A 328 -9.96 8.55 -12.48
C ILE A 328 -10.25 10.05 -12.40
N LEU A 329 -9.22 10.89 -12.59
CA LEU A 329 -9.36 12.33 -12.74
C LEU A 329 -8.92 12.75 -14.15
N PRO A 330 -9.81 12.68 -15.17
CA PRO A 330 -9.50 13.07 -16.53
C PRO A 330 -9.19 14.57 -16.64
N GLN A 331 -8.51 14.98 -17.71
CA GLN A 331 -8.11 16.39 -17.94
C GLN A 331 -9.28 17.38 -17.79
N LYS A 332 -10.50 16.97 -18.21
CA LYS A 332 -11.75 17.75 -18.04
C LYS A 332 -12.12 18.09 -16.59
N MET A 333 -11.53 17.42 -15.60
CA MET A 333 -11.74 17.69 -14.17
C MET A 333 -10.76 18.68 -13.55
N PHE A 334 -9.68 19.01 -14.25
CA PHE A 334 -8.70 19.97 -13.75
C PHE A 334 -9.25 21.41 -13.67
N PRO A 335 -10.11 21.86 -14.61
CA PRO A 335 -10.92 23.05 -14.41
C PRO A 335 -11.86 22.87 -13.20
N MET A 336 -12.03 23.93 -12.41
CA MET A 336 -12.99 23.93 -11.30
C MET A 336 -14.42 23.79 -11.82
N PRO A 337 -15.18 22.76 -11.41
CA PRO A 337 -16.59 22.65 -11.75
C PRO A 337 -17.37 23.78 -11.04
N PRO A 338 -18.58 24.12 -11.53
CA PRO A 338 -19.47 25.01 -10.79
C PRO A 338 -19.70 24.45 -9.38
N PRO A 339 -19.75 25.31 -8.34
CA PRO A 339 -19.83 24.86 -6.96
C PRO A 339 -21.10 24.03 -6.75
N ARG A 340 -20.91 22.78 -6.33
CA ARG A 340 -21.97 21.87 -5.90
C ARG A 340 -21.50 21.23 -4.60
N GLN A 341 -22.13 21.61 -3.48
CA GLN A 341 -21.66 21.22 -2.15
C GLN A 341 -22.30 19.92 -1.66
N ASP A 342 -22.38 18.91 -2.54
CA ASP A 342 -22.90 17.62 -2.14
C ASP A 342 -21.92 16.97 -1.13
N HIS A 343 -22.47 16.41 -0.05
CA HIS A 343 -21.70 15.72 0.97
C HIS A 343 -21.29 14.32 0.48
N ALA A 344 -20.10 13.84 0.86
CA ALA A 344 -19.59 12.53 0.45
C ALA A 344 -20.59 11.37 0.73
N PHE A 345 -21.24 11.37 1.89
CA PHE A 345 -22.30 10.40 2.23
C PHE A 345 -23.52 10.46 1.30
N SER A 346 -23.95 11.64 0.85
CA SER A 346 -25.07 11.72 -0.09
C SER A 346 -24.70 11.06 -1.42
N ILE A 347 -23.48 11.28 -1.89
CA ILE A 347 -22.98 10.66 -3.13
C ILE A 347 -22.85 9.13 -2.96
N ALA A 348 -22.33 8.66 -1.83
CA ALA A 348 -22.27 7.23 -1.52
C ALA A 348 -23.68 6.59 -1.48
N SER A 349 -24.67 7.29 -0.93
CA SER A 349 -26.07 6.85 -0.94
C SER A 349 -26.64 6.71 -2.35
N ARG A 350 -26.40 7.70 -3.22
CA ARG A 350 -26.81 7.64 -4.63
C ARG A 350 -26.14 6.49 -5.38
N ILE A 351 -24.87 6.20 -5.08
CA ILE A 351 -24.16 5.05 -5.66
C ILE A 351 -24.75 3.72 -5.15
N LEU A 352 -25.12 3.62 -3.87
CA LEU A 352 -25.80 2.43 -3.32
C LEU A 352 -27.16 2.14 -3.97
N LEU A 353 -27.82 3.16 -4.52
CA LEU A 353 -29.12 3.04 -5.19
C LEU A 353 -29.03 2.90 -6.70
N ASP A 354 -27.82 2.99 -7.27
CA ASP A 354 -27.60 2.94 -8.71
C ASP A 354 -27.42 1.48 -9.19
N ASP A 355 -28.37 1.03 -9.99
CA ASP A 355 -28.48 -0.35 -10.50
C ASP A 355 -27.33 -0.73 -11.45
N ARG A 356 -26.64 0.25 -12.03
CA ARG A 356 -25.44 0.03 -12.86
C ARG A 356 -24.34 -0.68 -12.09
N PHE A 357 -24.32 -0.54 -10.77
CA PHE A 357 -23.32 -1.16 -9.88
C PHE A 357 -23.83 -2.41 -9.16
N ASP A 358 -24.97 -2.96 -9.57
CA ASP A 358 -25.47 -4.23 -9.04
C ASP A 358 -24.57 -5.40 -9.49
N ASP A 359 -24.48 -6.42 -8.63
CA ASP A 359 -23.74 -7.66 -8.86
C ASP A 359 -22.25 -7.53 -9.22
N ILE A 360 -21.61 -6.39 -8.92
CA ILE A 360 -20.15 -6.26 -9.04
C ILE A 360 -19.48 -7.17 -8.02
N LYS A 361 -18.78 -8.21 -8.53
CA LYS A 361 -17.88 -9.02 -7.73
C LYS A 361 -16.56 -8.29 -7.51
N PRO A 362 -15.84 -8.56 -6.40
CA PRO A 362 -14.51 -8.02 -6.18
C PRO A 362 -13.62 -8.20 -7.43
N THR A 363 -13.04 -7.11 -7.90
CA THR A 363 -12.27 -7.05 -9.15
C THR A 363 -11.26 -5.91 -9.08
N SER A 364 -10.46 -5.73 -10.13
CA SER A 364 -9.48 -4.64 -10.19
C SER A 364 -10.16 -3.28 -10.39
N LEU A 365 -9.48 -2.20 -9.99
CA LEU A 365 -9.97 -0.85 -10.29
C LEU A 365 -10.04 -0.61 -11.81
N ASP A 366 -9.08 -1.15 -12.56
CA ASP A 366 -8.98 -1.00 -14.01
C ASP A 366 -10.23 -1.57 -14.70
N ASP A 367 -10.67 -2.76 -14.27
CA ASP A 367 -11.89 -3.41 -14.78
C ASP A 367 -13.14 -2.58 -14.48
N VAL A 368 -13.24 -2.03 -13.27
CA VAL A 368 -14.36 -1.15 -12.89
C VAL A 368 -14.35 0.15 -13.69
N LEU A 369 -13.19 0.78 -13.88
CA LEU A 369 -13.09 2.03 -14.63
C LEU A 369 -13.35 1.80 -16.13
N ALA A 370 -12.96 0.65 -16.68
CA ALA A 370 -13.28 0.29 -18.06
C ALA A 370 -14.80 0.19 -18.30
N ARG A 371 -15.53 -0.34 -17.31
CA ARG A 371 -16.98 -0.58 -17.41
C ARG A 371 -17.83 0.62 -16.99
N PHE A 372 -17.39 1.33 -15.96
CA PHE A 372 -18.21 2.30 -15.23
C PHE A 372 -17.50 3.64 -14.98
N GLY A 373 -16.36 3.90 -15.62
CA GLY A 373 -15.56 5.11 -15.40
C GLY A 373 -16.35 6.40 -15.53
N ASP A 374 -17.20 6.53 -16.56
CA ASP A 374 -18.03 7.73 -16.76
C ASP A 374 -19.07 7.93 -15.65
N ALA A 375 -19.65 6.85 -15.13
CA ALA A 375 -20.60 6.90 -14.03
C ALA A 375 -19.91 7.34 -12.73
N ILE A 376 -18.77 6.72 -12.40
CA ILE A 376 -17.95 7.05 -11.23
C ILE A 376 -17.47 8.51 -11.31
N TYR A 377 -17.01 8.93 -12.49
CA TYR A 377 -16.68 10.33 -12.77
C TYR A 377 -17.85 11.27 -12.50
N GLY A 378 -19.05 10.94 -13.00
CA GLY A 378 -20.26 11.74 -12.81
C GLY A 378 -20.63 11.92 -11.34
N TYR A 379 -20.39 10.90 -10.51
CA TYR A 379 -20.55 11.01 -9.05
C TYR A 379 -19.44 11.80 -8.38
N ALA A 380 -18.18 11.51 -8.71
CA ALA A 380 -17.03 12.23 -8.16
C ALA A 380 -17.08 13.74 -8.47
N ALA A 381 -17.60 14.12 -9.64
CA ALA A 381 -17.75 15.51 -10.05
C ALA A 381 -18.79 16.30 -9.23
N GLN A 382 -19.71 15.62 -8.52
CA GLN A 382 -20.68 16.27 -7.63
C GLN A 382 -20.03 16.75 -6.33
N TRP A 383 -18.89 16.18 -5.95
CA TRP A 383 -18.14 16.58 -4.76
C TRP A 383 -17.11 17.65 -5.13
N THR A 384 -17.39 18.89 -4.74
CA THR A 384 -16.47 20.03 -4.95
C THR A 384 -15.84 20.48 -3.65
N VAL A 385 -14.65 21.09 -3.76
CA VAL A 385 -13.95 21.73 -2.64
C VAL A 385 -13.22 22.97 -3.16
N ASP A 386 -13.43 24.12 -2.51
CA ASP A 386 -12.62 25.31 -2.72
C ASP A 386 -11.34 25.25 -1.87
N GLY A 387 -10.21 25.00 -2.53
CA GLY A 387 -8.90 24.90 -1.88
C GLY A 387 -8.38 26.23 -1.31
N ALA A 388 -9.00 27.36 -1.64
CA ALA A 388 -8.68 28.66 -1.03
C ALA A 388 -9.40 28.84 0.32
N ASN A 389 -10.47 28.09 0.57
CA ASN A 389 -11.26 28.14 1.79
C ASN A 389 -10.76 27.08 2.79
N ALA A 390 -9.88 27.49 3.72
CA ALA A 390 -9.29 26.58 4.70
C ALA A 390 -10.31 25.81 5.55
N LYS A 391 -11.44 26.42 5.90
CA LYS A 391 -12.50 25.75 6.69
C LYS A 391 -13.22 24.68 5.87
N GLU A 392 -13.46 24.95 4.59
CA GLU A 392 -14.06 23.98 3.67
C GLU A 392 -13.09 22.83 3.40
N VAL A 393 -11.80 23.11 3.19
CA VAL A 393 -10.76 22.09 3.07
C VAL A 393 -10.73 21.18 4.31
N GLU A 394 -10.72 21.77 5.51
CA GLU A 394 -10.77 21.00 6.77
C GLU A 394 -12.03 20.11 6.85
N SER A 395 -13.21 20.69 6.58
CA SER A 395 -14.48 19.96 6.58
C SER A 395 -14.47 18.82 5.56
N LYS A 396 -13.90 19.03 4.37
CA LYS A 396 -13.83 18.04 3.30
C LYS A 396 -12.82 16.93 3.60
N VAL A 397 -11.74 17.24 4.30
CA VAL A 397 -10.83 16.22 4.87
C VAL A 397 -11.57 15.38 5.91
N GLN A 398 -12.33 16.00 6.81
CA GLN A 398 -13.16 15.27 7.78
C GLN A 398 -14.19 14.36 7.08
N GLU A 399 -14.89 14.85 6.04
CA GLU A 399 -15.81 14.04 5.24
C GLU A 399 -15.13 12.78 4.69
N LEU A 400 -13.91 12.90 4.15
CA LEU A 400 -13.15 11.77 3.59
C LEU A 400 -12.72 10.78 4.67
N CYS A 401 -12.29 11.25 5.85
CA CYS A 401 -11.93 10.38 6.97
C CYS A 401 -13.14 9.55 7.43
N PHE A 402 -14.30 10.19 7.62
CA PHE A 402 -15.54 9.50 7.99
C PHE A 402 -15.99 8.54 6.89
N LEU A 403 -16.00 8.97 5.62
CA LEU A 403 -16.35 8.13 4.48
C LEU A 403 -15.51 6.86 4.45
N ASN A 404 -14.18 6.97 4.42
CA ASN A 404 -13.32 5.81 4.27
C ASN A 404 -13.45 4.82 5.43
N VAL A 405 -13.65 5.29 6.66
CA VAL A 405 -13.91 4.42 7.81
C VAL A 405 -15.29 3.77 7.72
N MET A 406 -16.32 4.47 7.23
CA MET A 406 -17.65 3.89 6.98
C MET A 406 -17.58 2.79 5.91
N LEU A 407 -16.90 3.06 4.78
CA LEU A 407 -16.74 2.10 3.69
C LEU A 407 -16.01 0.83 4.16
N TYR A 408 -15.01 0.97 5.03
CA TYR A 408 -14.27 -0.14 5.62
C TYR A 408 -15.08 -0.88 6.69
N ALA A 409 -15.39 -0.21 7.81
CA ALA A 409 -15.91 -0.87 9.00
C ALA A 409 -17.40 -1.17 8.92
N VAL A 410 -18.21 -0.27 8.35
CA VAL A 410 -19.66 -0.49 8.18
C VAL A 410 -19.94 -1.34 6.94
N GLY A 411 -19.17 -1.14 5.86
CA GLY A 411 -19.24 -2.00 4.67
C GLY A 411 -18.77 -3.44 4.91
N GLY A 412 -17.85 -3.66 5.87
CA GLY A 412 -17.43 -4.99 6.31
C GLY A 412 -18.29 -5.62 7.42
N TRP A 413 -19.27 -4.87 7.95
CA TRP A 413 -20.08 -5.28 9.09
C TRP A 413 -21.32 -6.09 8.69
N LEU A 414 -21.50 -7.24 9.34
CA LEU A 414 -22.71 -8.04 9.25
C LEU A 414 -22.92 -8.86 10.54
N ASP A 415 -24.16 -8.86 11.03
CA ASP A 415 -24.64 -9.66 12.16
C ASP A 415 -23.76 -9.59 13.42
N GLY A 416 -23.41 -8.37 13.86
CA GLY A 416 -22.68 -8.20 15.11
C GLY A 416 -21.16 -8.33 15.01
N SER A 417 -20.62 -8.54 13.80
CA SER A 417 -19.18 -8.76 13.59
C SER A 417 -18.67 -8.06 12.32
N LEU A 418 -17.37 -7.75 12.30
CA LEU A 418 -16.67 -7.38 11.07
C LEU A 418 -16.36 -8.68 10.32
N ARG A 419 -17.24 -9.07 9.41
CA ARG A 419 -17.04 -10.29 8.60
C ARG A 419 -15.82 -10.15 7.72
N GLU A 420 -15.61 -8.94 7.22
CA GLU A 420 -14.76 -8.69 6.08
C GLU A 420 -13.87 -7.49 6.37
N ALA A 421 -12.59 -7.77 6.57
CA ALA A 421 -11.55 -6.76 6.72
C ALA A 421 -10.90 -6.60 5.35
N GLU A 422 -11.55 -5.82 4.49
CA GLU A 422 -11.19 -5.70 3.07
C GLU A 422 -9.85 -4.97 2.89
N PHE A 423 -8.86 -5.65 2.29
CA PHE A 423 -7.48 -5.18 2.18
C PHE A 423 -7.36 -3.84 1.42
N THR A 424 -8.00 -3.70 0.27
CA THR A 424 -7.95 -2.47 -0.54
C THR A 424 -8.68 -1.30 0.16
N VAL A 425 -9.84 -1.55 0.75
CA VAL A 425 -10.62 -0.49 1.41
C VAL A 425 -9.95 -0.03 2.70
N MET A 426 -9.27 -0.90 3.45
CA MET A 426 -8.52 -0.45 4.63
C MET A 426 -7.39 0.53 4.26
N HIS A 427 -6.79 0.42 3.07
CA HIS A 427 -5.73 1.34 2.64
C HIS A 427 -6.27 2.76 2.46
N LEU A 428 -7.55 2.92 2.14
CA LEU A 428 -8.22 4.22 2.17
C LEU A 428 -8.26 4.79 3.60
N VAL A 429 -8.41 3.95 4.62
CA VAL A 429 -8.33 4.38 6.03
C VAL A 429 -6.91 4.84 6.33
N THR A 430 -5.88 4.01 6.15
CA THR A 430 -4.49 4.34 6.57
C THR A 430 -3.90 5.53 5.80
N THR A 431 -4.27 5.71 4.53
CA THR A 431 -3.82 6.84 3.71
C THR A 431 -4.58 8.13 4.01
N SER A 432 -5.85 8.06 4.45
CA SER A 432 -6.62 9.25 4.79
C SER A 432 -6.02 10.04 5.96
N LEU A 433 -5.24 9.39 6.83
CA LEU A 433 -4.48 10.06 7.90
C LEU A 433 -3.48 11.08 7.35
N ARG A 434 -3.02 10.93 6.11
CA ARG A 434 -2.02 11.81 5.49
C ARG A 434 -2.61 13.10 4.90
N LEU A 435 -3.94 13.15 4.72
CA LEU A 435 -4.61 14.27 4.05
C LEU A 435 -4.36 15.60 4.78
N SER A 436 -4.47 15.64 6.11
CA SER A 436 -4.23 16.85 6.88
C SER A 436 -2.81 17.39 6.66
N SER A 437 -1.79 16.53 6.72
CA SER A 437 -0.39 16.91 6.50
C SER A 437 -0.16 17.45 5.08
N LEU A 438 -0.76 16.81 4.07
CA LEU A 438 -0.69 17.27 2.67
C LEU A 438 -1.38 18.62 2.48
N MET A 439 -2.57 18.82 3.05
CA MET A 439 -3.33 20.07 2.90
C MET A 439 -2.66 21.27 3.60
N VAL A 440 -1.80 21.00 4.59
CA VAL A 440 -0.97 22.02 5.23
C VAL A 440 0.17 22.47 4.33
N ILE A 441 0.85 21.55 3.65
CA ILE A 441 2.06 21.88 2.88
C ILE A 441 1.80 22.26 1.42
N ILE A 442 0.74 21.75 0.79
CA ILE A 442 0.37 22.15 -0.57
C ILE A 442 0.00 23.64 -0.53
N THR A 443 0.57 24.44 -1.44
CA THR A 443 0.44 25.90 -1.36
C THR A 443 -0.64 26.40 -2.32
N SER A 444 -0.76 25.80 -3.50
CA SER A 444 -1.75 26.16 -4.50
C SER A 444 -3.16 25.72 -4.08
N PRO A 445 -4.13 26.66 -4.00
CA PRO A 445 -5.55 26.32 -3.81
C PRO A 445 -6.05 25.30 -4.82
N THR A 446 -5.69 25.46 -6.09
CA THR A 446 -6.07 24.53 -7.16
C THR A 446 -5.52 23.13 -6.88
N SER A 447 -4.25 23.02 -6.47
CA SER A 447 -3.61 21.73 -6.16
C SER A 447 -4.30 21.03 -4.99
N LYS A 448 -4.71 21.77 -3.95
CA LYS A 448 -5.52 21.22 -2.84
C LYS A 448 -6.84 20.65 -3.35
N SER A 449 -7.56 21.43 -4.14
CA SER A 449 -8.85 21.01 -4.72
C SER A 449 -8.72 19.77 -5.59
N LEU A 450 -7.69 19.73 -6.45
CA LEU A 450 -7.43 18.60 -7.34
C LEU A 450 -7.10 17.33 -6.56
N PHE A 451 -6.20 17.44 -5.58
CA PHE A 451 -5.79 16.28 -4.80
C PHE A 451 -6.95 15.66 -4.03
N LEU A 452 -7.74 16.48 -3.32
CA LEU A 452 -8.89 16.00 -2.56
C LEU A 452 -9.96 15.36 -3.46
N ARG A 453 -10.23 15.94 -4.63
CA ARG A 453 -11.19 15.37 -5.61
C ARG A 453 -10.67 14.08 -6.22
N ALA A 454 -9.38 14.00 -6.54
CA ALA A 454 -8.75 12.77 -7.03
C ALA A 454 -8.83 11.65 -5.98
N TYR A 455 -8.53 11.99 -4.73
CA TYR A 455 -8.61 11.07 -3.60
C TYR A 455 -10.04 10.58 -3.37
N PHE A 456 -11.04 11.48 -3.38
CA PHE A 456 -12.45 11.10 -3.28
C PHE A 456 -12.88 10.14 -4.40
N ALA A 457 -12.53 10.47 -5.66
CA ALA A 457 -12.84 9.62 -6.79
C ALA A 457 -12.20 8.22 -6.64
N ARG A 458 -10.94 8.17 -6.15
CA ARG A 458 -10.22 6.92 -5.85
C ARG A 458 -10.88 6.12 -4.73
N SER A 459 -11.37 6.77 -3.67
CA SER A 459 -12.16 6.11 -2.62
C SER A 459 -13.40 5.43 -3.18
N LEU A 460 -14.17 6.13 -4.03
CA LEU A 460 -15.36 5.57 -4.68
C LEU A 460 -15.00 4.40 -5.60
N GLY A 461 -13.98 4.58 -6.45
CA GLY A 461 -13.54 3.57 -7.40
C GLY A 461 -13.13 2.28 -6.71
N TYR A 462 -12.29 2.35 -5.67
CA TYR A 462 -11.91 1.15 -4.92
C TYR A 462 -13.10 0.51 -4.21
N TRP A 463 -13.94 1.27 -3.53
CA TRP A 463 -15.12 0.67 -2.87
C TRP A 463 -16.06 -0.03 -3.86
N ILE A 464 -16.29 0.54 -5.04
CA ILE A 464 -17.07 -0.10 -6.11
C ILE A 464 -16.35 -1.35 -6.63
N ALA A 465 -15.03 -1.29 -6.88
CA ALA A 465 -14.23 -2.43 -7.28
C ALA A 465 -14.24 -3.57 -6.25
N ARG A 466 -14.49 -3.26 -4.98
CA ARG A 466 -14.66 -4.26 -3.91
C ARG A 466 -16.13 -4.66 -3.68
N GLY A 467 -16.99 -4.39 -4.65
CA GLY A 467 -18.38 -4.83 -4.70
C GLY A 467 -19.38 -3.88 -4.06
N ARG A 468 -19.02 -2.61 -3.82
CA ARG A 468 -19.93 -1.56 -3.33
C ARG A 468 -20.78 -2.05 -2.14
N ARG A 469 -20.11 -2.55 -1.10
CA ARG A 469 -20.81 -3.19 0.02
C ARG A 469 -21.80 -2.24 0.70
N PRO A 470 -22.97 -2.73 1.11
CA PRO A 470 -24.01 -1.90 1.72
C PRO A 470 -23.55 -1.33 3.07
N LEU A 471 -24.02 -0.14 3.39
CA LEU A 471 -23.70 0.54 4.65
C LEU A 471 -24.86 0.36 5.63
N ASN A 472 -24.82 -0.70 6.44
CA ASN A 472 -25.84 -1.02 7.45
C ASN A 472 -25.70 -0.14 8.70
N VAL A 473 -25.85 1.19 8.54
CA VAL A 473 -25.52 2.21 9.54
C VAL A 473 -26.22 1.97 10.88
N ARG A 474 -27.56 1.87 10.91
CA ARG A 474 -28.31 1.67 12.16
C ARG A 474 -27.82 0.44 12.94
N SER A 475 -27.64 -0.68 12.24
CA SER A 475 -27.22 -1.95 12.86
C SER A 475 -25.84 -1.82 13.50
N PHE A 476 -24.88 -1.22 12.79
CA PHE A 476 -23.51 -1.00 13.29
C PHE A 476 -23.48 -0.17 14.58
N PHE A 477 -24.22 0.94 14.62
CA PHE A 477 -24.22 1.85 15.78
C PHE A 477 -25.10 1.37 16.95
N SER A 478 -26.02 0.43 16.73
CA SER A 478 -26.90 -0.10 17.79
C SER A 478 -26.21 -1.07 18.75
N SER A 479 -25.11 -1.71 18.34
CA SER A 479 -24.40 -2.67 19.18
C SER A 479 -23.64 -1.99 20.31
N ARG A 480 -23.98 -2.27 21.58
CA ARG A 480 -23.19 -1.78 22.72
C ARG A 480 -21.83 -2.46 22.84
N ALA A 481 -21.70 -3.69 22.38
CA ALA A 481 -20.45 -4.46 22.47
C ALA A 481 -19.29 -3.78 21.71
N THR A 482 -19.61 -3.08 20.61
CA THR A 482 -18.57 -2.40 19.81
C THR A 482 -18.15 -1.05 20.41
N LEU A 483 -18.89 -0.48 21.36
CA LEU A 483 -18.49 0.76 22.07
C LEU A 483 -17.40 0.53 23.12
N SER A 484 -17.29 -0.69 23.62
CA SER A 484 -16.38 -1.04 24.70
C SER A 484 -15.68 -2.34 24.34
N PRO A 485 -14.77 -2.31 23.36
CA PRO A 485 -14.08 -3.50 22.92
C PRO A 485 -13.30 -4.10 24.09
N THR A 486 -13.57 -5.38 24.36
CA THR A 486 -12.92 -6.12 25.43
C THR A 486 -11.71 -6.87 24.89
N VAL A 487 -10.58 -6.72 25.57
CA VAL A 487 -9.35 -7.44 25.27
C VAL A 487 -9.27 -8.65 26.22
N PRO A 488 -9.22 -9.89 25.70
CA PRO A 488 -9.23 -11.11 26.50
C PRO A 488 -7.86 -11.31 27.16
N GLY A 489 -7.75 -12.33 28.02
CA GLY A 489 -6.49 -12.72 28.63
C GLY A 489 -6.20 -12.07 29.98
N PRO A 490 -4.95 -12.22 30.48
CA PRO A 490 -4.58 -11.76 31.82
C PRO A 490 -4.69 -10.24 31.95
N ILE A 491 -5.52 -9.80 32.90
CA ILE A 491 -5.67 -8.40 33.28
C ILE A 491 -4.87 -8.11 34.57
N PRO A 492 -4.36 -6.88 34.77
CA PRO A 492 -3.78 -6.50 36.05
C PRO A 492 -4.80 -6.69 37.18
N THR A 493 -4.32 -6.99 38.38
CA THR A 493 -5.16 -7.06 39.59
C THR A 493 -5.17 -5.68 40.27
N PRO A 494 -6.27 -4.92 40.24
CA PRO A 494 -6.30 -3.60 40.85
C PRO A 494 -6.16 -3.69 42.37
N TYR A 495 -5.34 -2.82 42.96
CA TYR A 495 -5.25 -2.72 44.43
C TYR A 495 -6.52 -2.10 45.03
N ALA A 496 -6.77 -2.28 46.32
CA ALA A 496 -7.99 -1.83 47.00
C ALA A 496 -8.30 -0.33 46.81
N SER A 497 -7.27 0.50 46.64
CA SER A 497 -7.40 1.95 46.42
C SER A 497 -7.57 2.36 44.95
N ALA A 498 -7.70 1.41 44.01
CA ALA A 498 -7.92 1.72 42.60
C ALA A 498 -9.30 2.37 42.41
N PHE A 499 -9.35 3.45 41.63
CA PHE A 499 -10.58 4.17 41.32
C PHE A 499 -11.32 3.52 40.14
N PRO A 500 -12.67 3.46 40.13
CA PRO A 500 -13.56 3.88 41.21
C PRO A 500 -13.60 2.89 42.38
N MET A 501 -13.33 1.61 42.12
CA MET A 501 -13.11 0.57 43.12
C MET A 501 -12.41 -0.63 42.46
N ALA A 502 -11.66 -1.43 43.23
CA ALA A 502 -10.82 -2.52 42.70
C ALA A 502 -11.56 -3.58 41.86
N SER A 503 -12.84 -3.82 42.13
CA SER A 503 -13.67 -4.78 41.38
C SER A 503 -14.27 -4.22 40.08
N SER A 504 -14.14 -2.91 39.83
CA SER A 504 -14.69 -2.28 38.62
C SER A 504 -13.83 -2.61 37.41
N PRO A 505 -14.42 -2.95 36.25
CA PRO A 505 -13.67 -3.05 34.99
C PRO A 505 -12.93 -1.76 34.62
N LEU A 506 -13.43 -0.60 35.05
CA LEU A 506 -12.79 0.70 34.84
C LEU A 506 -11.48 0.87 35.63
N ALA A 507 -11.29 0.07 36.70
CA ALA A 507 -10.05 0.07 37.49
C ALA A 507 -8.90 -0.68 36.80
N ILE A 508 -9.18 -1.42 35.72
CA ILE A 508 -8.17 -2.05 34.86
C ILE A 508 -7.62 -1.01 33.89
N THR A 509 -8.51 -0.47 33.04
CA THR A 509 -8.24 0.69 32.19
C THR A 509 -9.57 1.35 31.83
N PRO A 510 -9.74 2.65 32.12
CA PRO A 510 -10.97 3.37 31.75
C PRO A 510 -10.97 3.78 30.27
N ASN A 511 -9.82 3.74 29.59
CA ASN A 511 -9.69 4.10 28.19
C ASN A 511 -9.40 2.85 27.33
N PRO A 512 -10.36 2.39 26.50
CA PRO A 512 -10.19 1.17 25.70
C PRO A 512 -9.10 1.30 24.62
N TRP A 513 -8.76 2.52 24.19
CA TRP A 513 -7.68 2.73 23.22
C TRP A 513 -6.34 2.21 23.72
N MET A 514 -6.08 2.27 25.03
CA MET A 514 -4.79 1.86 25.60
C MET A 514 -4.52 0.37 25.36
N GLN A 515 -5.54 -0.48 25.49
CA GLN A 515 -5.39 -1.91 25.22
C GLN A 515 -5.26 -2.19 23.72
N LEU A 516 -6.08 -1.55 22.88
CA LEU A 516 -6.01 -1.74 21.43
C LEU A 516 -4.65 -1.33 20.86
N ILE A 517 -4.08 -0.23 21.35
CA ILE A 517 -2.73 0.22 20.96
C ILE A 517 -1.68 -0.79 21.43
N GLN A 518 -1.78 -1.31 22.65
CA GLN A 518 -0.86 -2.34 23.15
C GLN A 518 -0.89 -3.61 22.29
N SER A 519 -2.08 -4.09 21.91
CA SER A 519 -2.21 -5.24 21.02
C SER A 519 -1.66 -4.95 19.62
N ALA A 520 -1.88 -3.74 19.10
CA ALA A 520 -1.42 -3.33 17.78
C ALA A 520 0.11 -3.24 17.67
N LEU A 521 0.79 -2.70 18.69
CA LEU A 521 2.25 -2.53 18.75
C LEU A 521 3.04 -3.85 18.58
N VAL A 522 2.41 -4.99 18.78
CA VAL A 522 3.09 -6.30 18.70
C VAL A 522 2.37 -7.25 17.74
N HIS A 523 1.45 -6.73 16.93
CA HIS A 523 0.78 -7.52 15.90
C HIS A 523 1.77 -7.76 14.75
N PRO A 524 1.89 -9.00 14.21
CA PRO A 524 2.87 -9.32 13.16
C PRO A 524 2.54 -8.66 11.82
N ASP A 525 1.26 -8.44 11.51
CA ASP A 525 0.81 -7.71 10.33
C ASP A 525 0.92 -6.19 10.55
N ASP A 526 1.69 -5.51 9.70
CA ASP A 526 1.98 -4.08 9.80
C ASP A 526 0.77 -3.18 9.46
N HIS A 527 -0.24 -3.70 8.76
CA HIS A 527 -1.48 -2.96 8.48
C HIS A 527 -2.31 -2.77 9.73
N VAL A 528 -2.29 -3.72 10.67
CA VAL A 528 -3.04 -3.59 11.93
C VAL A 528 -2.57 -2.37 12.72
N CYS A 529 -1.27 -2.19 12.92
CA CYS A 529 -0.77 -1.02 13.64
C CYS A 529 -1.03 0.29 12.88
N LYS A 530 -0.94 0.29 11.54
CA LYS A 530 -1.30 1.44 10.69
C LYS A 530 -2.79 1.83 10.87
N VAL A 531 -3.71 0.85 10.87
CA VAL A 531 -5.16 1.08 11.04
C VAL A 531 -5.47 1.58 12.45
N ILE A 532 -4.95 0.91 13.49
CA ILE A 532 -5.22 1.29 14.88
C ILE A 532 -4.66 2.68 15.19
N ARG A 533 -3.46 3.02 14.71
CA ARG A 533 -2.89 4.37 14.82
C ARG A 533 -3.80 5.41 14.17
N THR A 534 -4.29 5.12 12.97
CA THR A 534 -5.17 6.03 12.23
C THR A 534 -6.49 6.27 12.96
N LEU A 535 -7.14 5.21 13.41
CA LEU A 535 -8.41 5.28 14.12
C LEU A 535 -8.26 5.95 15.50
N ALA A 536 -7.14 5.73 16.20
CA ALA A 536 -6.85 6.40 17.47
C ALA A 536 -6.68 7.92 17.27
N HIS A 537 -6.01 8.34 16.20
CA HIS A 537 -5.93 9.76 15.82
C HIS A 537 -7.33 10.34 15.58
N TYR A 538 -8.18 9.65 14.81
CA TYR A 538 -9.57 10.10 14.59
C TYR A 538 -10.41 10.10 15.85
N GLY A 539 -10.19 9.15 16.77
CA GLY A 539 -10.78 9.19 18.11
C GLY A 539 -10.42 10.47 18.87
N THR A 540 -9.21 11.01 18.65
CA THR A 540 -8.75 12.25 19.27
C THR A 540 -9.39 13.48 18.63
N VAL A 541 -9.41 13.58 17.31
CA VAL A 541 -9.86 14.80 16.61
C VAL A 541 -11.36 14.83 16.31
N TYR A 542 -11.99 13.67 16.15
CA TYR A 542 -13.39 13.53 15.73
C TYR A 542 -14.24 12.70 16.70
N GLY A 543 -13.68 12.20 17.81
CA GLY A 543 -14.42 11.39 18.79
C GLY A 543 -15.57 12.13 19.48
N ALA A 544 -15.54 13.46 19.51
CA ALA A 544 -16.59 14.30 20.09
C ALA A 544 -17.72 14.66 19.10
N VAL A 545 -17.65 14.22 17.83
CA VAL A 545 -18.73 14.44 16.86
C VAL A 545 -20.00 13.76 17.36
N ALA A 546 -21.06 14.53 17.56
CA ALA A 546 -22.31 14.03 18.13
C ALA A 546 -23.22 13.39 17.06
N PRO A 547 -24.10 12.45 17.45
CA PRO A 547 -25.21 12.02 16.60
C PRO A 547 -26.01 13.20 16.07
N GLY A 548 -26.54 13.09 14.85
CA GLY A 548 -27.32 14.13 14.18
C GLY A 548 -26.47 15.11 13.36
N THR A 549 -25.14 15.06 13.45
CA THR A 549 -24.22 15.89 12.65
C THR A 549 -24.44 15.66 11.15
N PHE A 550 -24.66 14.42 10.73
CA PHE A 550 -24.79 14.02 9.32
C PHE A 550 -26.25 13.82 8.86
N LYS A 551 -27.25 14.20 9.67
CA LYS A 551 -28.68 13.93 9.41
C LYS A 551 -29.23 14.54 8.10
N MET A 552 -28.55 15.55 7.56
CA MET A 552 -28.96 16.25 6.34
C MET A 552 -28.39 15.59 5.07
N THR A 553 -27.62 14.50 5.21
CA THR A 553 -27.12 13.73 4.07
C THR A 553 -28.16 12.73 3.59
N GLU A 554 -28.02 12.28 2.35
CA GLU A 554 -28.97 11.32 1.76
C GLU A 554 -28.69 9.87 2.20
N LEU A 555 -27.62 9.63 2.98
CA LEU A 555 -27.32 8.30 3.48
C LEU A 555 -28.35 7.89 4.53
N GLN A 556 -28.93 6.71 4.33
CA GLN A 556 -29.91 6.14 5.24
C GLN A 556 -29.33 6.01 6.66
N ASP A 557 -30.14 6.39 7.66
CA ASP A 557 -29.79 6.40 9.09
C ASP A 557 -28.55 7.25 9.44
N SER A 558 -28.18 8.23 8.59
CA SER A 558 -27.02 9.09 8.82
C SER A 558 -27.08 9.90 10.12
N GLU A 559 -28.26 10.08 10.71
CA GLU A 559 -28.41 10.79 11.98
C GLU A 559 -27.85 10.04 13.19
N VAL A 560 -27.53 8.74 13.11
CA VAL A 560 -26.86 8.03 14.21
C VAL A 560 -25.33 7.98 14.10
N ILE A 561 -24.77 8.42 12.98
CA ILE A 561 -23.32 8.45 12.78
C ILE A 561 -22.71 9.46 13.76
N ASP A 562 -21.75 9.01 14.55
CA ASP A 562 -21.05 9.81 15.56
C ASP A 562 -19.56 9.44 15.65
N GLY A 563 -18.83 10.15 16.52
CA GLY A 563 -17.40 9.93 16.75
C GLY A 563 -17.05 8.56 17.34
N THR A 564 -18.03 7.78 17.82
CA THR A 564 -17.79 6.42 18.31
C THR A 564 -17.49 5.44 17.18
N LEU A 565 -17.71 5.84 15.92
CA LEU A 565 -17.31 5.09 14.72
C LEU A 565 -15.88 4.53 14.84
N PHE A 566 -14.94 5.35 15.29
CA PHE A 566 -13.52 5.00 15.27
C PHE A 566 -13.13 3.94 16.30
N ILE A 567 -13.66 4.03 17.54
CA ILE A 567 -13.38 3.00 18.57
C ILE A 567 -14.05 1.67 18.22
N ARG A 568 -15.25 1.72 17.63
CA ARG A 568 -15.97 0.54 17.13
C ARG A 568 -15.18 -0.15 16.02
N ALA A 569 -14.74 0.62 15.02
CA ALA A 569 -13.92 0.12 13.92
C ALA A 569 -12.60 -0.48 14.41
N ALA A 570 -11.94 0.16 15.38
CA ALA A 570 -10.66 -0.29 15.92
C ALA A 570 -10.81 -1.61 16.69
N GLY A 571 -11.80 -1.68 17.59
CA GLY A 571 -12.10 -2.91 18.33
C GLY A 571 -12.47 -4.08 17.42
N LEU A 572 -13.28 -3.83 16.40
CA LEU A 572 -13.68 -4.84 15.43
C LEU A 572 -12.53 -5.32 14.55
N THR A 573 -11.68 -4.40 14.10
CA THR A 573 -10.46 -4.74 13.36
C THR A 573 -9.58 -5.64 14.20
N MET A 574 -9.33 -5.28 15.46
CA MET A 574 -8.50 -6.07 16.36
C MET A 574 -9.08 -7.47 16.61
N ILE A 575 -10.41 -7.60 16.77
CA ILE A 575 -11.07 -8.91 16.89
C ILE A 575 -10.94 -9.74 15.60
N LYS A 576 -11.10 -9.10 14.43
CA LYS A 576 -11.06 -9.78 13.14
C LYS A 576 -9.65 -10.25 12.81
N MET A 577 -8.63 -9.44 13.06
CA MET A 577 -7.23 -9.73 12.75
C MET A 577 -6.54 -10.60 13.80
N GLY A 578 -7.11 -10.68 15.01
CA GLY A 578 -6.59 -11.49 16.10
C GLY A 578 -5.89 -10.64 17.15
N ARG A 579 -6.23 -10.90 18.41
CA ARG A 579 -5.58 -10.27 19.57
C ARG A 579 -4.33 -11.06 19.94
N VAL A 580 -3.30 -10.95 19.09
CA VAL A 580 -2.08 -11.77 19.15
C VAL A 580 -1.36 -11.64 20.49
N ARG A 581 -1.24 -10.41 20.99
CA ARG A 581 -0.69 -10.12 22.32
C ARG A 581 -1.41 -10.89 23.43
N GLU A 582 -2.70 -11.14 23.26
CA GLU A 582 -3.57 -11.81 24.22
C GLU A 582 -3.69 -13.32 24.00
N GLY A 583 -2.94 -13.88 23.04
CA GLY A 583 -2.88 -15.32 22.78
C GLY A 583 -3.86 -15.81 21.73
N GLU A 584 -4.55 -14.92 20.99
CA GLU A 584 -5.28 -15.32 19.79
C GLU A 584 -4.30 -15.48 18.61
N LYS A 585 -4.67 -16.30 17.61
CA LYS A 585 -3.91 -16.36 16.36
C LYS A 585 -4.13 -15.08 15.54
N ASP A 586 -3.10 -14.65 14.83
CA ASP A 586 -3.23 -13.72 13.74
C ASP A 586 -4.07 -14.32 12.60
N ARG A 587 -4.61 -13.44 11.77
CA ARG A 587 -5.48 -13.76 10.64
C ARG A 587 -5.20 -12.79 9.49
N TYR A 588 -5.76 -13.11 8.33
CA TYR A 588 -5.51 -12.37 7.10
C TYR A 588 -6.61 -11.35 6.76
N TRP A 589 -6.19 -10.31 6.04
CA TRP A 589 -7.12 -9.39 5.40
C TRP A 589 -7.85 -10.10 4.26
N THR A 590 -9.12 -9.79 4.07
CA THR A 590 -9.88 -10.39 2.98
C THR A 590 -9.38 -9.81 1.65
N ASN A 591 -9.07 -10.71 0.70
CA ASN A 591 -8.52 -10.39 -0.62
C ASN A 591 -7.17 -9.66 -0.59
N ASP A 592 -6.32 -10.02 0.36
CA ASP A 592 -4.93 -9.62 0.35
C ASP A 592 -4.18 -10.33 -0.79
N GLY A 593 -3.61 -9.54 -1.71
CA GLY A 593 -2.82 -10.08 -2.81
C GLY A 593 -1.47 -10.64 -2.38
N ASN A 594 -1.00 -10.32 -1.17
CA ASN A 594 0.27 -10.81 -0.63
C ASN A 594 0.18 -12.23 -0.05
N HIS A 595 -1.05 -12.72 0.18
CA HIS A 595 -1.32 -14.02 0.84
C HIS A 595 -2.30 -14.90 0.05
N ALA A 596 -2.45 -14.64 -1.26
CA ALA A 596 -3.47 -15.28 -2.11
C ALA A 596 -3.42 -16.82 -2.12
N ASP A 597 -2.27 -17.43 -1.79
CA ASP A 597 -2.04 -18.88 -1.83
C ASP A 597 -2.01 -19.57 -0.45
N ASP A 598 -2.34 -18.86 0.65
CA ASP A 598 -2.45 -19.51 1.97
C ASP A 598 -3.76 -20.33 2.03
N PRO A 599 -3.72 -21.66 2.26
CA PRO A 599 -4.94 -22.47 2.34
C PRO A 599 -5.91 -22.05 3.45
N ASP A 600 -5.49 -21.28 4.45
CA ASP A 600 -6.36 -20.72 5.48
C ASP A 600 -7.16 -19.47 5.01
N HIS A 601 -6.92 -18.96 3.79
CA HIS A 601 -7.67 -17.82 3.21
C HIS A 601 -9.13 -18.14 2.85
N LEU A 602 -9.52 -19.42 2.81
CA LEU A 602 -10.83 -19.91 2.39
C LEU A 602 -11.79 -20.28 3.55
N LEU A 603 -11.41 -20.00 4.80
CA LEU A 603 -12.20 -20.34 6.00
C LEU A 603 -12.74 -19.14 6.80
#